data_AF-A0A0K1E1A1-F1
#
_entry.id   AF-A0A0K1E1A1-F1
#
_cell.length_a   1.000
_cell.length_b   1.000
_cell.length_c   1.000
_cell.angle_alpha   90.00
_cell.angle_beta   90.00
_cell.angle_gamma   90.00
#
_symmetry.space_group_name_H-M   'P 1'
#
loop_
_entity.id
_entity.type
_entity.pdbx_description
1 polymer ?
#
loop_
_entity_poly.entity_id
_entity_poly.type
_entity_poly.pdbx_seq_one_letter_code
_entity_poly.pdbx_strand_id
1 'polypeptide(L)'
;MAGVDVFELLRKWNAENPRYLNPEGPVLLAKPEDYDIVVMSSGLTLVKGLYGSGKTYGYGFQVYHDARQSGKMDALYVNLRTIANMYIKSSVGNIIDIINIICKGLNIPINQRHGVFMITNEKPISTVCSNYMRYIDMAQKRRPVEVFREFLMDLADNADKRLMIIIDEFEGIEVLLGRKSKQDVFDYIRSTLEALRPGVMETHPHKLSLLYLVQEVVYPSQQMEKYIKETAMPALGRAVANSPDGSIHVKYNLDSIKRYIEKALDDLNKQLSFNEQIYEQLVSSFFEKETQRVLSRLLVLPAFNSFYILNLAIAQSVEKALDREIINPRKILNEELTGRYEIYRIYESKKPYSSNQLANSLGQILTLLLTKIMANLETPPIPVKRTGYEGSYYIGTQATYIIMLRTTDVKSEETFKKAFSSAYREPLSHCLQQTEKRKGKESKCILILLYYDNVNVAKIQRAIMKTTINGNRVDIKILPIKVTYDDVFNLIVAYNDVTTPVGVKDYSKQKVEEEFITRILEAMNKV
;
A
#
# COMPACT_ATOMS: atom_id res chain seq x y z
N MET A 1 8.17 27.25 29.63
CA MET A 1 7.23 26.11 29.55
C MET A 1 8.00 24.88 29.14
N ALA A 2 8.93 24.42 29.99
CA ALA A 2 9.80 23.29 29.68
C ALA A 2 9.07 21.98 30.01
N GLY A 3 9.01 21.04 29.06
CA GLY A 3 8.67 19.64 29.36
C GLY A 3 7.61 18.97 28.48
N VAL A 4 7.03 19.66 27.49
CA VAL A 4 6.10 19.00 26.56
C VAL A 4 6.81 18.70 25.25
N ASP A 5 7.05 17.42 24.98
CA ASP A 5 7.53 16.93 23.70
C ASP A 5 6.39 17.03 22.67
N VAL A 6 6.45 18.05 21.81
CA VAL A 6 5.40 18.35 20.83
C VAL A 6 5.33 17.26 19.78
N PHE A 7 6.48 16.68 19.42
CA PHE A 7 6.53 15.58 18.47
C PHE A 7 5.80 14.35 19.04
N GLU A 8 6.03 14.01 20.30
CA GLU A 8 5.31 12.93 20.99
C GLU A 8 3.81 13.21 21.14
N LEU A 9 3.38 14.47 21.32
CA LEU A 9 1.96 14.83 21.31
C LEU A 9 1.33 14.56 19.94
N LEU A 10 1.94 15.08 18.87
CA LEU A 10 1.47 14.85 17.50
C LEU A 10 1.47 13.35 17.16
N ARG A 11 2.48 12.61 17.62
CA ARG A 11 2.59 11.15 17.47
C ARG A 11 1.47 10.41 18.19
N LYS A 12 0.98 10.90 19.34
CA LYS A 12 -0.18 10.34 20.05
C LYS A 12 -1.51 10.66 19.36
N TRP A 13 -1.64 11.84 18.74
CA TRP A 13 -2.85 12.23 17.98
C TRP A 13 -2.92 11.60 16.59
N ASN A 14 -1.76 11.25 16.01
CA ASN A 14 -1.61 10.52 14.75
C ASN A 14 -1.47 8.99 14.95
N ALA A 15 -1.15 8.57 16.17
CA ALA A 15 -0.99 7.19 16.66
C ALA A 15 -0.05 6.28 15.83
N GLU A 16 1.25 6.30 16.13
CA GLU A 16 2.26 5.34 15.65
C GLU A 16 1.96 3.85 15.95
N ASN A 17 0.80 3.51 16.51
CA ASN A 17 0.29 2.14 16.63
C ASN A 17 -1.26 2.14 16.59
N PRO A 18 -1.92 1.55 15.58
CA PRO A 18 -3.36 1.72 15.35
C PRO A 18 -4.23 0.96 16.35
N ARG A 19 -3.64 0.15 17.24
CA ARG A 19 -4.38 -0.59 18.27
C ARG A 19 -4.94 0.30 19.37
N TYR A 20 -4.41 1.52 19.53
CA TYR A 20 -4.73 2.41 20.64
C TYR A 20 -4.74 3.86 20.17
N LEU A 21 -5.56 4.18 19.17
CA LEU A 21 -5.96 5.57 18.95
C LEU A 21 -6.47 6.15 20.27
N ASN A 22 -6.21 7.44 20.52
CA ASN A 22 -6.69 8.11 21.71
C ASN A 22 -8.21 8.33 21.58
N PRO A 23 -9.07 7.54 22.24
CA PRO A 23 -10.52 7.64 22.05
C PRO A 23 -11.10 8.93 22.66
N GLU A 24 -10.31 9.61 23.49
CA GLU A 24 -10.70 10.76 24.31
C GLU A 24 -9.97 12.06 23.90
N GLY A 25 -9.03 12.01 22.97
CA GLY A 25 -8.25 13.16 22.49
C GLY A 25 -8.54 13.56 21.04
N PRO A 26 -7.93 14.67 20.56
CA PRO A 26 -8.05 15.07 19.16
C PRO A 26 -7.41 14.01 18.25
N VAL A 27 -8.12 13.71 17.16
CA VAL A 27 -7.69 12.75 16.14
C VAL A 27 -7.16 13.52 14.95
N LEU A 28 -5.85 13.44 14.72
CA LEU A 28 -5.17 14.17 13.66
C LEU A 28 -5.01 13.27 12.43
N LEU A 29 -5.88 13.46 11.44
CA LEU A 29 -5.94 12.65 10.22
C LEU A 29 -6.02 13.57 9.01
N ALA A 30 -5.29 13.22 7.95
CA ALA A 30 -5.36 13.91 6.68
C ALA A 30 -6.49 13.33 5.82
N LYS A 31 -7.22 14.19 5.11
CA LYS A 31 -8.23 13.79 4.13
C LYS A 31 -7.56 13.49 2.78
N PRO A 32 -7.69 12.27 2.23
CA PRO A 32 -7.22 11.97 0.86
C PRO A 32 -7.94 12.81 -0.20
N GLU A 33 -7.36 12.91 -1.39
CA GLU A 33 -7.87 13.71 -2.51
C GLU A 33 -9.31 13.34 -2.89
N ASP A 34 -9.62 12.05 -2.97
CA ASP A 34 -10.94 11.54 -3.36
C ASP A 34 -11.93 11.36 -2.18
N TYR A 35 -11.60 11.88 -0.98
CA TYR A 35 -12.36 11.65 0.26
C TYR A 35 -13.85 11.94 0.12
N ASP A 36 -14.19 13.16 -0.29
CA ASP A 36 -15.57 13.62 -0.34
C ASP A 36 -16.39 12.81 -1.36
N ILE A 37 -15.75 12.37 -2.46
CA ILE A 37 -16.41 11.61 -3.51
C ILE A 37 -16.77 10.19 -3.02
N VAL A 38 -15.88 9.53 -2.28
CA VAL A 38 -16.17 8.22 -1.69
C VAL A 38 -17.22 8.31 -0.61
N VAL A 39 -17.16 9.33 0.25
CA VAL A 39 -18.18 9.54 1.27
C VAL A 39 -19.57 9.72 0.64
N MET A 40 -19.66 10.28 -0.56
CA MET A 40 -20.92 10.45 -1.30
C MET A 40 -21.30 9.24 -2.17
N SER A 41 -20.43 8.24 -2.32
CA SER A 41 -20.59 7.09 -3.23
C SER A 41 -21.58 6.03 -2.74
N SER A 42 -22.56 5.65 -3.55
CA SER A 42 -23.45 4.50 -3.28
C SER A 42 -22.87 3.18 -3.79
N GLY A 43 -23.23 2.06 -3.17
CA GLY A 43 -22.77 0.73 -3.56
C GLY A 43 -21.45 0.36 -2.88
N LEU A 44 -20.59 -0.39 -3.59
CA LEU A 44 -19.27 -0.78 -3.08
C LEU A 44 -18.19 0.15 -3.63
N THR A 45 -17.43 0.75 -2.72
CA THR A 45 -16.20 1.46 -3.03
C THR A 45 -15.00 0.62 -2.57
N LEU A 46 -14.03 0.43 -3.48
CA LEU A 46 -12.79 -0.28 -3.21
C LEU A 46 -11.66 0.74 -3.10
N VAL A 47 -11.09 0.90 -1.92
CA VAL A 47 -9.94 1.78 -1.69
C VAL A 47 -8.71 0.92 -1.43
N LYS A 48 -7.67 1.09 -2.24
CA LYS A 48 -6.40 0.38 -2.08
C LYS A 48 -5.29 1.32 -1.61
N GLY A 49 -4.52 0.84 -0.63
CA GLY A 49 -3.39 1.55 -0.05
C GLY A 49 -2.10 0.72 -0.11
N LEU A 50 -0.95 1.40 -0.11
CA LEU A 50 0.36 0.74 -0.03
C LEU A 50 0.54 0.10 1.36
N TYR A 51 1.27 -1.03 1.40
CA TYR A 51 1.67 -1.68 2.65
C TYR A 51 2.45 -0.69 3.54
N GLY A 52 2.31 -0.76 4.87
CA GLY A 52 3.11 -0.01 5.86
C GLY A 52 3.31 1.51 5.68
N SER A 53 2.57 2.16 4.80
CA SER A 53 2.51 3.62 4.67
C SER A 53 1.62 4.27 5.75
N GLY A 54 1.52 3.66 6.94
CA GLY A 54 0.37 3.86 7.82
C GLY A 54 -0.85 3.23 7.15
N LYS A 55 -0.92 1.89 7.18
CA LYS A 55 -1.93 1.00 6.58
C LYS A 55 -3.34 1.60 6.60
N THR A 56 -3.89 2.07 5.47
CA THR A 56 -5.29 2.56 5.44
C THR A 56 -5.65 3.65 6.48
N TYR A 57 -4.64 4.35 7.02
CA TYR A 57 -4.82 5.46 7.96
C TYR A 57 -5.54 6.60 7.26
N GLY A 58 -6.46 7.23 7.98
CA GLY A 58 -7.31 8.27 7.45
C GLY A 58 -8.64 7.70 6.99
N TYR A 59 -8.73 6.89 5.94
CA TYR A 59 -10.03 6.72 5.28
C TYR A 59 -11.15 6.18 6.19
N GLY A 60 -11.00 4.97 6.73
CA GLY A 60 -12.06 4.36 7.54
C GLY A 60 -12.31 5.09 8.85
N PHE A 61 -11.24 5.47 9.54
CA PHE A 61 -11.32 6.23 10.79
C PHE A 61 -11.87 7.64 10.60
N GLN A 62 -11.42 8.37 9.59
CA GLN A 62 -11.90 9.72 9.25
C GLN A 62 -13.38 9.67 8.91
N VAL A 63 -13.83 8.71 8.11
CA VAL A 63 -15.26 8.54 7.81
C VAL A 63 -16.06 8.33 9.09
N TYR A 64 -15.60 7.46 9.99
CA TYR A 64 -16.26 7.23 11.28
C TYR A 64 -16.30 8.50 12.14
N HIS A 65 -15.18 9.22 12.27
CA HIS A 65 -15.11 10.44 13.08
C HIS A 65 -15.93 11.59 12.47
N ASP A 66 -15.92 11.77 11.14
CA ASP A 66 -16.75 12.74 10.43
C ASP A 66 -18.24 12.41 10.58
N ALA A 67 -18.62 11.14 10.50
CA ALA A 67 -19.99 10.69 10.75
C ALA A 67 -20.42 11.03 12.19
N ARG A 68 -19.58 10.70 13.18
CA ARG A 68 -19.81 10.99 14.60
C ARG A 68 -19.95 12.50 14.87
N GLN A 69 -19.09 13.33 14.27
CA GLN A 69 -19.10 14.77 14.48
C GLN A 69 -20.23 15.48 13.74
N SER A 70 -20.47 15.13 12.48
CA SER A 70 -21.48 15.80 11.65
C SER A 70 -22.91 15.33 11.95
N GLY A 71 -23.09 14.09 12.40
CA GLY A 71 -24.39 13.46 12.59
C GLY A 71 -25.21 13.30 11.31
N LYS A 72 -24.64 13.54 10.13
CA LYS A 72 -25.36 13.50 8.83
C LYS A 72 -25.56 12.08 8.29
N MET A 73 -24.68 11.16 8.66
CA MET A 73 -24.73 9.74 8.30
C MET A 73 -24.31 8.90 9.49
N ASP A 74 -24.65 7.61 9.45
CA ASP A 74 -24.15 6.62 10.39
C ASP A 74 -23.00 5.83 9.78
N ALA A 75 -22.06 5.41 10.63
CA ALA A 75 -20.90 4.63 10.22
C ALA A 75 -20.68 3.42 11.14
N LEU A 76 -20.38 2.29 10.52
CA LEU A 76 -19.87 1.06 11.14
C LEU A 76 -18.46 0.83 10.61
N TYR A 77 -17.47 0.86 11.48
CA TYR A 77 -16.08 0.51 11.19
C TYR A 77 -15.74 -0.87 11.78
N VAL A 78 -15.11 -1.72 10.97
CA VAL A 78 -14.74 -3.09 11.31
C VAL A 78 -13.29 -3.34 10.89
N ASN A 79 -12.39 -3.58 11.84
CA ASN A 79 -11.06 -4.11 11.54
C ASN A 79 -11.14 -5.64 11.37
N LEU A 80 -11.24 -6.08 10.12
CA LEU A 80 -11.52 -7.46 9.78
C LEU A 80 -10.46 -8.42 10.34
N ARG A 81 -9.18 -8.12 10.11
CA ARG A 81 -8.06 -8.96 10.56
C ARG A 81 -8.07 -9.17 12.07
N THR A 82 -8.33 -8.13 12.85
CA THR A 82 -8.34 -8.24 14.32
C THR A 82 -9.51 -9.08 14.78
N ILE A 83 -10.71 -8.84 14.22
CA ILE A 83 -11.90 -9.61 14.60
C ILE A 83 -11.77 -11.07 14.20
N ALA A 84 -11.30 -11.35 12.99
CA ALA A 84 -11.05 -12.70 12.50
C ALA A 84 -10.07 -13.46 13.40
N ASN A 85 -8.94 -12.85 13.77
CA ASN A 85 -7.94 -13.51 14.61
C ASN A 85 -8.40 -13.75 16.06
N MET A 86 -9.10 -12.77 16.66
CA MET A 86 -9.40 -12.81 18.09
C MET A 86 -10.72 -13.49 18.42
N TYR A 87 -11.73 -13.38 17.54
CA TYR A 87 -13.11 -13.67 17.91
C TYR A 87 -13.84 -14.66 17.00
N ILE A 88 -13.24 -15.11 15.88
CA ILE A 88 -13.90 -16.01 14.92
C ILE A 88 -13.03 -17.22 14.58
N LYS A 89 -13.53 -18.43 14.89
CA LYS A 89 -12.95 -19.72 14.49
C LYS A 89 -13.71 -20.38 13.32
N SER A 90 -14.42 -19.60 12.51
CA SER A 90 -15.23 -20.11 11.38
C SER A 90 -14.33 -20.57 10.24
N SER A 91 -14.68 -21.71 9.61
CA SER A 91 -13.98 -22.34 8.49
C SER A 91 -14.78 -22.34 7.18
N VAL A 92 -15.90 -21.62 7.12
CA VAL A 92 -16.90 -21.78 6.04
C VAL A 92 -16.57 -20.94 4.79
N GLY A 93 -15.78 -19.89 4.95
CA GLY A 93 -15.06 -19.24 3.86
C GLY A 93 -15.90 -18.67 2.74
N ASN A 94 -16.95 -17.91 3.08
CA ASN A 94 -17.75 -17.19 2.08
C ASN A 94 -18.34 -15.88 2.62
N ILE A 95 -19.06 -15.14 1.77
CA ILE A 95 -19.59 -13.80 2.08
C ILE A 95 -20.45 -13.71 3.36
N ILE A 96 -21.04 -14.82 3.83
CA ILE A 96 -21.78 -14.90 5.11
C ILE A 96 -20.87 -14.64 6.31
N ASP A 97 -19.57 -14.91 6.20
CA ASP A 97 -18.62 -14.61 7.27
C ASP A 97 -18.63 -13.11 7.61
N ILE A 98 -18.89 -12.21 6.65
CA ILE A 98 -19.03 -10.77 6.93
C ILE A 98 -20.23 -10.49 7.85
N ILE A 99 -21.36 -11.19 7.68
CA ILE A 99 -22.51 -11.09 8.59
C ILE A 99 -22.09 -11.50 10.01
N ASN A 100 -21.41 -12.64 10.11
CA ASN A 100 -20.89 -13.13 11.39
C ASN A 100 -19.94 -12.14 12.05
N ILE A 101 -19.06 -11.51 11.28
CA ILE A 101 -18.10 -10.50 11.76
C ILE A 101 -18.82 -9.29 12.30
N ILE A 102 -19.78 -8.74 11.55
CA ILE A 102 -20.53 -7.56 11.96
C ILE A 102 -21.33 -7.87 13.24
N CYS A 103 -22.08 -8.97 13.26
CA CYS A 103 -22.94 -9.29 14.38
C CYS A 103 -22.17 -9.74 15.63
N LYS A 104 -21.10 -10.53 15.49
CA LYS A 104 -20.25 -10.89 16.64
C LYS A 104 -19.41 -9.72 17.15
N GLY A 105 -19.13 -8.73 16.31
CA GLY A 105 -18.46 -7.49 16.71
C GLY A 105 -19.20 -6.74 17.82
N LEU A 106 -20.54 -6.83 17.86
CA LEU A 106 -21.36 -6.28 18.95
C LEU A 106 -21.07 -6.94 20.32
N ASN A 107 -20.52 -8.15 20.35
CA ASN A 107 -20.20 -8.83 21.61
C ASN A 107 -18.82 -8.42 22.16
N ILE A 108 -18.04 -7.62 21.42
CA ILE A 108 -16.75 -7.13 21.89
C ILE A 108 -16.99 -6.13 23.03
N PRO A 109 -16.33 -6.31 24.20
CA PRO A 109 -16.42 -5.36 25.30
C PRO A 109 -16.11 -3.93 24.86
N ILE A 110 -16.87 -2.94 25.34
CA ILE A 110 -16.78 -1.54 24.90
C ILE A 110 -15.35 -0.99 25.02
N ASN A 111 -14.63 -1.35 26.09
CA ASN A 111 -13.23 -0.96 26.31
C ASN A 111 -12.23 -1.58 25.33
N GLN A 112 -12.64 -2.59 24.55
CA GLN A 112 -11.84 -3.27 23.52
C GLN A 112 -12.31 -2.95 22.10
N ARG A 113 -13.42 -2.20 21.95
CA ARG A 113 -14.01 -1.86 20.64
C ARG A 113 -13.20 -0.80 19.89
N HIS A 114 -12.48 0.07 20.59
CA HIS A 114 -11.78 1.17 19.93
C HIS A 114 -10.70 0.68 18.97
N GLY A 115 -10.71 1.20 17.73
CA GLY A 115 -9.81 0.75 16.67
C GLY A 115 -10.14 -0.62 16.06
N VAL A 116 -11.13 -1.34 16.60
CA VAL A 116 -11.49 -2.71 16.20
C VAL A 116 -12.91 -2.79 15.64
N PHE A 117 -13.90 -2.26 16.36
CA PHE A 117 -15.31 -2.30 16.00
C PHE A 117 -16.01 -1.05 16.53
N MET A 118 -16.27 -0.06 15.67
CA MET A 118 -16.81 1.23 16.08
C MET A 118 -18.10 1.55 15.35
N ILE A 119 -19.07 2.11 16.06
CA ILE A 119 -20.43 2.35 15.57
C ILE A 119 -20.89 3.72 16.05
N THR A 120 -21.45 4.53 15.16
CA THR A 120 -22.07 5.81 15.52
C THR A 120 -23.49 5.64 16.08
N ASN A 121 -24.23 4.64 15.59
CA ASN A 121 -25.59 4.32 15.98
C ASN A 121 -25.80 2.79 16.01
N GLU A 122 -25.88 2.22 17.21
CA GLU A 122 -25.92 0.75 17.39
C GLU A 122 -27.28 0.15 17.08
N LYS A 123 -28.36 0.94 17.15
CA LYS A 123 -29.75 0.44 17.10
C LYS A 123 -30.08 -0.33 15.80
N PRO A 124 -29.77 0.15 14.58
CA PRO A 124 -30.10 -0.59 13.35
C PRO A 124 -29.35 -1.93 13.29
N ILE A 125 -28.07 -1.91 13.68
CA ILE A 125 -27.18 -3.08 13.59
C ILE A 125 -27.57 -4.11 14.65
N SER A 126 -27.86 -3.69 15.89
CA SER A 126 -28.29 -4.60 16.96
C SER A 126 -29.66 -5.22 16.69
N THR A 127 -30.59 -4.47 16.08
CA THR A 127 -31.92 -4.98 15.70
C THR A 127 -31.82 -6.08 14.64
N VAL A 128 -31.00 -5.87 13.59
CA VAL A 128 -30.79 -6.89 12.56
C VAL A 128 -30.01 -8.09 13.12
N CYS A 129 -28.98 -7.83 13.93
CA CYS A 129 -28.13 -8.87 14.50
C CYS A 129 -28.78 -9.66 15.65
N SER A 130 -29.86 -9.18 16.28
CA SER A 130 -30.56 -9.97 17.31
C SER A 130 -31.18 -11.26 16.75
N ASN A 131 -31.39 -11.33 15.42
CA ASN A 131 -31.85 -12.51 14.72
C ASN A 131 -30.80 -13.04 13.73
N TYR A 132 -29.50 -12.87 14.01
CA TYR A 132 -28.47 -13.20 13.02
C TYR A 132 -28.43 -14.70 12.64
N MET A 133 -28.87 -15.59 13.53
CA MET A 133 -28.98 -17.03 13.26
C MET A 133 -29.92 -17.34 12.08
N ARG A 134 -30.94 -16.50 11.84
CA ARG A 134 -31.81 -16.60 10.65
C ARG A 134 -31.00 -16.62 9.36
N TYR A 135 -29.99 -15.76 9.23
CA TYR A 135 -29.15 -15.70 8.02
C TYR A 135 -28.28 -16.95 7.89
N ILE A 136 -27.78 -17.49 9.00
CA ILE A 136 -26.99 -18.72 9.01
C ILE A 136 -27.84 -19.91 8.54
N ASP A 137 -29.08 -20.01 9.02
CA ASP A 137 -30.02 -21.04 8.61
C ASP A 137 -30.45 -20.88 7.14
N MET A 138 -30.66 -19.64 6.69
CA MET A 138 -30.93 -19.35 5.28
C MET A 138 -29.76 -19.76 4.37
N ALA A 139 -28.52 -19.57 4.81
CA ALA A 139 -27.32 -19.91 4.04
C ALA A 139 -27.16 -21.43 3.83
N GLN A 140 -27.84 -22.27 4.61
CA GLN A 140 -27.89 -23.73 4.38
C GLN A 140 -28.80 -24.12 3.20
N LYS A 141 -29.73 -23.24 2.82
CA LYS A 141 -30.80 -23.53 1.84
C LYS A 141 -30.75 -22.64 0.60
N ARG A 142 -30.13 -21.46 0.70
CA ARG A 142 -30.04 -20.44 -0.35
C ARG A 142 -28.59 -20.15 -0.69
N ARG A 143 -28.36 -19.52 -1.85
CA ARG A 143 -27.02 -19.05 -2.23
C ARG A 143 -26.52 -18.01 -1.22
N PRO A 144 -25.26 -18.08 -0.75
CA PRO A 144 -24.67 -17.11 0.19
C PRO A 144 -24.88 -15.64 -0.21
N VAL A 145 -24.77 -15.33 -1.50
CA VAL A 145 -25.00 -13.98 -2.05
C VAL A 145 -26.42 -13.48 -1.81
N GLU A 146 -27.42 -14.35 -1.95
CA GLU A 146 -28.82 -13.96 -1.72
C GLU A 146 -29.06 -13.65 -0.24
N VAL A 147 -28.50 -14.45 0.66
CA VAL A 147 -28.65 -14.23 2.09
C VAL A 147 -27.93 -12.95 2.53
N PHE A 148 -26.74 -12.68 1.99
CA PHE A 148 -26.04 -11.42 2.23
C PHE A 148 -26.82 -10.21 1.70
N ARG A 149 -27.46 -10.33 0.54
CA ARG A 149 -28.37 -9.30 0.02
C ARG A 149 -29.52 -9.00 0.99
N GLU A 150 -30.17 -10.02 1.52
CA GLU A 150 -31.27 -9.87 2.50
C GLU A 150 -30.77 -9.14 3.74
N PHE A 151 -29.61 -9.53 4.28
CA PHE A 151 -28.99 -8.85 5.42
C PHE A 151 -28.71 -7.36 5.14
N LEU A 152 -28.20 -7.02 3.97
CA LEU A 152 -27.98 -5.62 3.59
C LEU A 152 -29.29 -4.83 3.44
N MET A 153 -30.35 -5.47 2.94
CA MET A 153 -31.68 -4.86 2.87
C MET A 153 -32.24 -4.60 4.27
N ASP A 154 -32.20 -5.60 5.16
CA ASP A 154 -32.67 -5.45 6.55
C ASP A 154 -31.92 -4.32 7.28
N LEU A 155 -30.61 -4.16 7.05
CA LEU A 155 -29.85 -3.03 7.59
C LEU A 155 -30.33 -1.69 7.05
N ALA A 156 -30.63 -1.60 5.75
CA ALA A 156 -31.13 -0.38 5.13
C ALA A 156 -32.55 -0.02 5.60
N ASP A 157 -33.41 -1.01 5.79
CA ASP A 157 -34.78 -0.86 6.33
C ASP A 157 -34.78 -0.30 7.75
N ASN A 158 -33.84 -0.75 8.58
CA ASN A 158 -33.74 -0.34 9.99
C ASN A 158 -32.92 0.95 10.20
N ALA A 159 -32.22 1.44 9.18
CA ALA A 159 -31.40 2.64 9.29
C ALA A 159 -32.19 3.91 8.95
N ASP A 160 -32.30 4.82 9.92
CA ASP A 160 -32.96 6.11 9.72
C ASP A 160 -32.19 6.99 8.73
N LYS A 161 -30.86 6.97 8.82
CA LYS A 161 -29.91 7.70 7.95
C LYS A 161 -29.20 6.75 7.01
N ARG A 162 -28.40 7.31 6.10
CA ARG A 162 -27.46 6.50 5.32
C ARG A 162 -26.47 5.82 6.27
N LEU A 163 -26.31 4.51 6.13
CA LEU A 163 -25.34 3.71 6.87
C LEU A 163 -24.13 3.38 5.97
N MET A 164 -22.94 3.80 6.39
CA MET A 164 -21.68 3.43 5.76
C MET A 164 -21.01 2.30 6.54
N ILE A 165 -20.82 1.16 5.88
CA ILE A 165 -20.16 -0.02 6.44
C ILE A 165 -18.74 -0.07 5.87
N ILE A 166 -17.76 0.03 6.75
CA ILE A 166 -16.34 0.12 6.44
C ILE A 166 -15.68 -1.15 6.94
N ILE A 167 -15.14 -1.94 6.00
CA ILE A 167 -14.35 -3.12 6.31
C ILE A 167 -12.88 -2.79 6.03
N ASP A 168 -12.12 -2.62 7.11
CA ASP A 168 -10.70 -2.34 7.09
C ASP A 168 -9.86 -3.60 7.27
N GLU A 169 -8.61 -3.56 6.78
CA GLU A 169 -7.71 -4.71 6.66
C GLU A 169 -8.45 -5.87 5.98
N PHE A 170 -9.09 -5.60 4.83
CA PHE A 170 -9.97 -6.55 4.14
C PHE A 170 -9.27 -7.85 3.74
N GLU A 171 -7.96 -7.81 3.51
CA GLU A 171 -7.15 -9.01 3.30
C GLU A 171 -7.03 -9.92 4.52
N GLY A 172 -7.46 -9.45 5.70
CA GLY A 172 -7.66 -10.28 6.88
C GLY A 172 -8.64 -11.44 6.66
N ILE A 173 -9.39 -11.44 5.54
CA ILE A 173 -10.19 -12.59 5.11
C ILE A 173 -9.38 -13.88 4.99
N GLU A 174 -8.09 -13.79 4.64
CA GLU A 174 -7.19 -14.94 4.54
C GLU A 174 -7.09 -15.73 5.87
N VAL A 175 -7.24 -15.04 7.01
CA VAL A 175 -7.25 -15.65 8.34
C VAL A 175 -8.44 -16.60 8.49
N LEU A 176 -9.62 -16.19 8.01
CA LEU A 176 -10.84 -17.01 8.07
C LEU A 176 -10.75 -18.23 7.17
N LEU A 177 -9.96 -18.12 6.10
CA LEU A 177 -9.81 -19.16 5.09
C LEU A 177 -8.63 -20.10 5.36
N GLY A 178 -7.77 -19.76 6.33
CA GLY A 178 -6.55 -20.50 6.62
C GLY A 178 -5.55 -20.54 5.45
N ARG A 179 -5.73 -19.68 4.44
CA ARG A 179 -4.89 -19.62 3.23
C ARG A 179 -4.77 -18.19 2.73
N LYS A 180 -3.61 -17.87 2.15
CA LYS A 180 -3.35 -16.57 1.54
C LYS A 180 -3.58 -16.63 0.04
N SER A 181 -4.68 -16.06 -0.45
CA SER A 181 -5.03 -16.13 -1.87
C SER A 181 -5.78 -14.87 -2.32
N LYS A 182 -5.23 -14.20 -3.33
CA LYS A 182 -5.89 -13.09 -4.05
C LYS A 182 -7.23 -13.51 -4.65
N GLN A 183 -7.38 -14.79 -5.01
CA GLN A 183 -8.63 -15.34 -5.54
C GLN A 183 -9.76 -15.24 -4.52
N ASP A 184 -9.45 -15.44 -3.24
CA ASP A 184 -10.47 -15.35 -2.19
C ASP A 184 -10.94 -13.91 -2.02
N VAL A 185 -10.01 -12.95 -1.97
CA VAL A 185 -10.32 -11.51 -1.96
C VAL A 185 -11.22 -11.14 -3.14
N PHE A 186 -10.91 -11.65 -4.35
CA PHE A 186 -11.72 -11.45 -5.55
C PHE A 186 -13.13 -12.02 -5.40
N ASP A 187 -13.27 -13.27 -4.95
CA ASP A 187 -14.55 -13.96 -4.83
C ASP A 187 -15.48 -13.27 -3.82
N TYR A 188 -14.94 -12.70 -2.74
CA TYR A 188 -15.71 -11.88 -1.81
C TYR A 188 -16.16 -10.56 -2.44
N ILE A 189 -15.26 -9.81 -3.09
CA ILE A 189 -15.62 -8.55 -3.77
C ILE A 189 -16.72 -8.82 -4.81
N ARG A 190 -16.57 -9.87 -5.62
CA ARG A 190 -17.58 -10.27 -6.60
C ARG A 190 -18.91 -10.58 -5.93
N SER A 191 -18.90 -11.39 -4.87
CA SER A 191 -20.11 -11.75 -4.11
C SER A 191 -20.82 -10.52 -3.53
N THR A 192 -20.06 -9.53 -3.03
CA THR A 192 -20.61 -8.26 -2.55
C THR A 192 -21.28 -7.47 -3.68
N LEU A 193 -20.62 -7.35 -4.83
CA LEU A 193 -21.18 -6.65 -5.99
C LEU A 193 -22.47 -7.31 -6.49
N GLU A 194 -22.51 -8.65 -6.54
CA GLU A 194 -23.71 -9.42 -6.89
C GLU A 194 -24.84 -9.26 -5.86
N ALA A 195 -24.51 -9.15 -4.57
CA ALA A 195 -25.50 -8.93 -3.52
C ALA A 195 -26.11 -7.52 -3.58
N LEU A 196 -25.30 -6.53 -3.97
CA LEU A 196 -25.74 -5.14 -4.10
C LEU A 196 -26.70 -4.93 -5.27
N ARG A 197 -26.56 -5.67 -6.38
CA ARG A 197 -27.36 -5.50 -7.60
C ARG A 197 -27.70 -6.82 -8.33
N PRO A 198 -28.99 -7.13 -8.57
CA PRO A 198 -30.15 -6.43 -8.02
C PRO A 198 -30.18 -6.59 -6.49
N GLY A 199 -30.58 -5.57 -5.73
CA GLY A 199 -30.57 -5.64 -4.28
C GLY A 199 -30.80 -4.28 -3.62
N VAL A 200 -30.03 -4.00 -2.57
CA VAL A 200 -30.17 -2.80 -1.75
C VAL A 200 -30.02 -1.50 -2.56
N MET A 201 -29.29 -1.53 -3.69
CA MET A 201 -29.14 -0.34 -4.54
C MET A 201 -30.42 0.04 -5.28
N GLU A 202 -31.24 -0.95 -5.68
CA GLU A 202 -32.54 -0.72 -6.31
C GLU A 202 -33.64 -0.46 -5.29
N THR A 203 -33.65 -1.21 -4.19
CA THR A 203 -34.73 -1.12 -3.19
C THR A 203 -34.56 0.05 -2.23
N HIS A 204 -33.31 0.39 -1.90
CA HIS A 204 -32.95 1.41 -0.92
C HIS A 204 -31.82 2.32 -1.44
N PRO A 205 -32.06 3.07 -2.53
CA PRO A 205 -31.03 3.91 -3.13
C PRO A 205 -30.45 4.89 -2.10
N HIS A 206 -29.12 4.96 -2.04
CA HIS A 206 -28.34 5.82 -1.13
C HIS A 206 -28.50 5.57 0.39
N LYS A 207 -29.29 4.57 0.84
CA LYS A 207 -29.40 4.23 2.27
C LYS A 207 -28.20 3.44 2.80
N LEU A 208 -27.51 2.69 1.95
CA LEU A 208 -26.36 1.88 2.34
C LEU A 208 -25.16 2.12 1.44
N SER A 209 -23.96 2.11 2.02
CA SER A 209 -22.70 2.20 1.28
C SER A 209 -21.65 1.31 1.92
N LEU A 210 -20.90 0.60 1.10
CA LEU A 210 -19.84 -0.31 1.52
C LEU A 210 -18.49 0.27 1.10
N LEU A 211 -17.53 0.24 2.01
CA LEU A 211 -16.15 0.65 1.77
C LEU A 211 -15.23 -0.50 2.18
N TYR A 212 -14.52 -1.10 1.22
CA TYR A 212 -13.47 -2.06 1.49
C TYR A 212 -12.11 -1.40 1.35
N LEU A 213 -11.34 -1.45 2.42
CA LEU A 213 -9.97 -0.95 2.50
C LEU A 213 -9.02 -2.15 2.43
N VAL A 214 -8.26 -2.21 1.35
CA VAL A 214 -7.45 -3.38 0.98
C VAL A 214 -6.02 -2.97 0.67
N GLN A 215 -5.05 -3.79 1.04
CA GLN A 215 -3.67 -3.53 0.66
C GLN A 215 -3.46 -3.77 -0.85
N GLU A 216 -2.70 -2.91 -1.51
CA GLU A 216 -2.45 -3.00 -2.96
C GLU A 216 -1.83 -4.35 -3.35
N VAL A 217 -0.99 -4.90 -2.46
CA VAL A 217 -0.21 -6.12 -2.68
C VAL A 217 -1.06 -7.40 -2.79
N VAL A 218 -2.21 -7.38 -2.13
CA VAL A 218 -3.18 -8.50 -2.05
C VAL A 218 -4.42 -8.22 -2.91
N TYR A 219 -4.54 -7.03 -3.49
CA TYR A 219 -5.68 -6.68 -4.33
C TYR A 219 -5.60 -7.42 -5.69
N PRO A 220 -6.67 -8.09 -6.14
CA PRO A 220 -6.68 -8.90 -7.37
C PRO A 220 -6.83 -8.03 -8.65
N SER A 221 -5.96 -7.04 -8.88
CA SER A 221 -6.11 -6.05 -9.96
C SER A 221 -6.39 -6.64 -11.35
N GLN A 222 -5.62 -7.65 -11.78
CA GLN A 222 -5.78 -8.24 -13.13
C GLN A 222 -7.15 -8.92 -13.31
N GLN A 223 -7.62 -9.63 -12.28
CA GLN A 223 -8.91 -10.30 -12.32
C GLN A 223 -10.05 -9.28 -12.26
N MET A 224 -9.91 -8.25 -11.43
CA MET A 224 -10.88 -7.17 -11.32
C MET A 224 -11.01 -6.36 -12.61
N GLU A 225 -9.89 -6.00 -13.25
CA GLU A 225 -9.90 -5.30 -14.54
C GLU A 225 -10.64 -6.12 -15.60
N LYS A 226 -10.35 -7.42 -15.69
CA LYS A 226 -11.06 -8.34 -16.60
C LYS A 226 -12.55 -8.38 -16.29
N TYR A 227 -12.90 -8.61 -15.03
CA TYR A 227 -14.29 -8.70 -14.58
C TYR A 227 -15.09 -7.42 -14.90
N ILE A 228 -14.52 -6.25 -14.63
CA ILE A 228 -15.17 -4.94 -14.86
C ILE A 228 -15.41 -4.67 -16.34
N LYS A 229 -14.44 -5.02 -17.20
CA LYS A 229 -14.55 -4.92 -18.65
C LYS A 229 -15.65 -5.81 -19.21
N GLU A 230 -15.75 -7.05 -18.70
CA GLU A 230 -16.68 -8.05 -19.21
C GLU A 230 -18.13 -7.81 -18.78
N THR A 231 -18.35 -7.21 -17.60
CA THR A 231 -19.67 -7.26 -16.95
C THR A 231 -20.34 -5.91 -16.72
N ALA A 232 -19.69 -4.80 -17.06
CA ALA A 232 -20.25 -3.45 -16.91
C ALA A 232 -20.80 -3.10 -15.50
N MET A 233 -20.33 -3.78 -14.43
CA MET A 233 -20.62 -3.62 -12.98
C MET A 233 -21.12 -2.24 -12.48
N PRO A 234 -22.42 -1.95 -12.51
CA PRO A 234 -22.97 -0.68 -12.04
C PRO A 234 -23.09 -0.60 -10.51
N ALA A 235 -22.85 -1.69 -9.78
CA ALA A 235 -22.85 -1.76 -8.31
C ALA A 235 -21.52 -1.38 -7.66
N LEU A 236 -20.44 -1.43 -8.44
CA LEU A 236 -19.21 -0.77 -8.10
C LEU A 236 -19.51 0.73 -8.18
N GLY A 237 -19.04 1.54 -7.25
CA GLY A 237 -19.15 3.00 -7.30
C GLY A 237 -18.35 3.58 -8.48
N ARG A 238 -18.72 3.24 -9.72
CA ARG A 238 -18.01 3.52 -10.98
C ARG A 238 -17.83 5.00 -11.22
N ALA A 239 -18.71 5.84 -10.65
CA ALA A 239 -18.57 7.29 -10.69
C ALA A 239 -17.30 7.79 -9.95
N VAL A 240 -16.64 6.93 -9.16
CA VAL A 240 -15.54 7.30 -8.25
C VAL A 240 -14.28 6.47 -8.48
N ALA A 241 -14.37 5.31 -9.14
CA ALA A 241 -13.20 4.50 -9.46
C ALA A 241 -12.30 5.21 -10.49
N ASN A 242 -11.07 5.52 -10.10
CA ASN A 242 -10.08 6.20 -10.96
C ASN A 242 -9.03 5.25 -11.56
N SER A 243 -9.17 3.95 -11.32
CA SER A 243 -8.25 2.90 -11.80
C SER A 243 -8.97 1.90 -12.73
N PRO A 244 -8.27 1.30 -13.72
CA PRO A 244 -8.86 0.29 -14.62
C PRO A 244 -9.41 -0.95 -13.91
N ASP A 245 -8.88 -1.26 -12.73
CA ASP A 245 -9.31 -2.36 -11.87
C ASP A 245 -10.49 -2.00 -10.94
N GLY A 246 -11.06 -0.79 -11.07
CA GLY A 246 -12.25 -0.38 -10.32
C GLY A 246 -11.99 0.10 -8.89
N SER A 247 -10.72 0.29 -8.53
CA SER A 247 -10.32 0.78 -7.21
C SER A 247 -9.93 2.26 -7.21
N ILE A 248 -9.79 2.80 -6.01
CA ILE A 248 -9.31 4.16 -5.74
C ILE A 248 -8.01 4.04 -4.95
N HIS A 249 -6.94 4.68 -5.44
CA HIS A 249 -5.69 4.76 -4.70
C HIS A 249 -5.79 5.84 -3.61
N VAL A 250 -5.28 5.54 -2.41
CA VAL A 250 -5.09 6.58 -1.38
C VAL A 250 -4.01 7.56 -1.84
N LYS A 251 -4.41 8.81 -2.09
CA LYS A 251 -3.53 9.91 -2.50
C LYS A 251 -3.83 11.15 -1.69
N TYR A 252 -2.81 11.96 -1.47
CA TYR A 252 -2.91 13.25 -0.80
C TYR A 252 -2.52 14.35 -1.78
N ASN A 253 -3.10 15.53 -1.60
CA ASN A 253 -2.73 16.73 -2.33
C ASN A 253 -2.25 17.83 -1.35
N LEU A 254 -1.82 18.97 -1.89
CA LEU A 254 -1.31 20.04 -1.06
C LEU A 254 -2.37 20.58 -0.09
N ASP A 255 -3.65 20.58 -0.48
CA ASP A 255 -4.74 21.04 0.39
C ASP A 255 -5.01 20.07 1.54
N SER A 256 -4.80 18.76 1.32
CA SER A 256 -4.79 17.76 2.40
C SER A 256 -3.72 18.09 3.44
N ILE A 257 -2.51 18.42 2.99
CA ILE A 257 -1.38 18.78 3.86
C ILE A 257 -1.66 20.07 4.61
N LYS A 258 -2.18 21.10 3.93
CA LYS A 258 -2.51 22.40 4.55
C LYS A 258 -3.54 22.25 5.67
N ARG A 259 -4.65 21.55 5.38
CA ARG A 259 -5.70 21.28 6.38
C ARG A 259 -5.18 20.47 7.56
N TYR A 260 -4.25 19.55 7.31
CA TYR A 260 -3.59 18.80 8.38
C TYR A 260 -2.74 19.72 9.26
N ILE A 261 -1.94 20.62 8.67
CA ILE A 261 -1.13 21.60 9.42
C ILE A 261 -2.02 22.50 10.26
N GLU A 262 -3.08 23.08 9.67
CA GLU A 262 -4.04 23.95 10.36
C GLU A 262 -4.62 23.23 11.58
N LYS A 263 -5.17 22.02 11.38
CA LYS A 263 -5.75 21.23 12.45
C LYS A 263 -4.73 20.90 13.55
N ALA A 264 -3.52 20.52 13.16
CA ALA A 264 -2.45 20.22 14.12
C ALA A 264 -2.09 21.46 14.96
N LEU A 265 -1.94 22.62 14.33
CA LEU A 265 -1.64 23.87 15.01
C LEU A 265 -2.79 24.34 15.90
N ASP A 266 -4.04 24.15 15.47
CA ASP A 266 -5.25 24.45 16.27
C ASP A 266 -5.32 23.59 17.53
N ASP A 267 -5.11 22.28 17.38
CA ASP A 267 -5.19 21.35 18.50
C ASP A 267 -3.99 21.55 19.45
N LEU A 268 -2.80 21.85 18.93
CA LEU A 268 -1.64 22.25 19.73
C LEU A 268 -1.88 23.59 20.45
N ASN A 269 -2.49 24.58 19.80
CA ASN A 269 -2.83 25.85 20.42
C ASN A 269 -3.78 25.66 21.60
N LYS A 270 -4.83 24.83 21.44
CA LYS A 270 -5.75 24.50 22.56
C LYS A 270 -5.01 23.81 23.71
N GLN A 271 -4.09 22.90 23.41
CA GLN A 271 -3.38 22.11 24.41
C GLN A 271 -2.30 22.90 25.15
N LEU A 272 -1.59 23.79 24.45
CA LEU A 272 -0.41 24.52 24.95
C LEU A 272 -0.72 25.99 25.27
N SER A 273 -1.91 26.47 24.91
CA SER A 273 -2.36 27.86 25.07
C SER A 273 -1.37 28.86 24.47
N PHE A 274 -1.16 28.80 23.15
CA PHE A 274 -0.33 29.81 22.48
C PHE A 274 -0.93 31.19 22.68
N ASN A 275 -0.09 32.23 22.72
CA ASN A 275 -0.59 33.57 22.49
C ASN A 275 -0.93 33.76 21.00
N GLU A 276 -1.81 34.71 20.69
CA GLU A 276 -2.33 34.93 19.34
C GLU A 276 -1.21 35.19 18.32
N GLN A 277 -0.20 35.98 18.69
CA GLN A 277 0.94 36.29 17.84
C GLN A 277 1.77 35.06 17.44
N ILE A 278 2.03 34.13 18.37
CA ILE A 278 2.75 32.88 18.09
C ILE A 278 1.94 32.02 17.12
N TYR A 279 0.64 31.88 17.36
CA TYR A 279 -0.23 31.09 16.51
C TYR A 279 -0.28 31.66 15.08
N GLU A 280 -0.49 32.97 14.93
CA GLU A 280 -0.50 33.64 13.62
C GLU A 280 0.84 33.47 12.89
N GLN A 281 1.97 33.62 13.59
CA GLN A 281 3.30 33.46 13.02
C GLN A 281 3.56 32.03 12.55
N LEU A 282 3.15 31.03 13.33
CA LEU A 282 3.24 29.61 12.96
C LEU A 282 2.44 29.34 11.68
N VAL A 283 1.16 29.71 11.67
CA VAL A 283 0.26 29.56 10.52
C VAL A 283 0.84 30.24 9.27
N SER A 284 1.24 31.51 9.37
CA SER A 284 1.76 32.26 8.23
C SER A 284 3.02 31.62 7.65
N SER A 285 3.94 31.15 8.49
CA SER A 285 5.23 30.57 8.06
C SER A 285 5.08 29.27 7.27
N PHE A 286 4.09 28.43 7.60
CA PHE A 286 3.78 27.21 6.85
C PHE A 286 3.13 27.49 5.49
N PHE A 287 2.39 28.59 5.39
CA PHE A 287 1.66 28.96 4.18
C PHE A 287 2.36 29.98 3.28
N GLU A 288 3.61 30.33 3.58
CA GLU A 288 4.47 31.04 2.63
C GLU A 288 4.65 30.25 1.32
N LYS A 289 4.68 30.96 0.19
CA LYS A 289 4.81 30.36 -1.16
C LYS A 289 6.00 29.41 -1.29
N GLU A 290 7.15 29.77 -0.71
CA GLU A 290 8.35 28.93 -0.76
C GLU A 290 8.24 27.71 0.17
N THR A 291 7.59 27.82 1.32
CA THR A 291 7.31 26.67 2.20
C THR A 291 6.35 25.70 1.54
N GLN A 292 5.28 26.20 0.90
CA GLN A 292 4.33 25.38 0.15
C GLN A 292 4.99 24.59 -0.99
N ARG A 293 5.99 25.17 -1.67
CA ARG A 293 6.79 24.43 -2.67
C ARG A 293 7.51 23.24 -2.06
N VAL A 294 8.12 23.40 -0.89
CA VAL A 294 8.79 22.29 -0.19
C VAL A 294 7.76 21.26 0.32
N LEU A 295 6.62 21.70 0.85
CA LEU A 295 5.53 20.79 1.27
C LEU A 295 5.02 19.93 0.10
N SER A 296 4.96 20.47 -1.12
CA SER A 296 4.53 19.69 -2.29
C SER A 296 5.44 18.48 -2.59
N ARG A 297 6.70 18.50 -2.13
CA ARG A 297 7.64 17.38 -2.27
C ARG A 297 7.26 16.19 -1.38
N LEU A 298 6.47 16.40 -0.33
CA LEU A 298 5.95 15.31 0.50
C LEU A 298 4.96 14.44 -0.28
N LEU A 299 4.25 15.01 -1.28
CA LEU A 299 3.19 14.30 -2.02
C LEU A 299 3.69 13.10 -2.82
N VAL A 300 4.99 13.03 -3.11
CA VAL A 300 5.60 11.92 -3.86
C VAL A 300 6.20 10.84 -2.95
N LEU A 301 6.21 11.06 -1.63
CA LEU A 301 6.69 10.09 -0.65
C LEU A 301 5.55 9.15 -0.20
N PRO A 302 5.87 7.96 0.34
CA PRO A 302 4.91 7.16 1.08
C PRO A 302 4.27 7.99 2.21
N ALA A 303 2.97 7.80 2.44
CA ALA A 303 2.21 8.62 3.39
C ALA A 303 2.82 8.63 4.80
N PHE A 304 3.24 7.48 5.32
CA PHE A 304 3.95 7.38 6.60
C PHE A 304 5.13 8.35 6.69
N ASN A 305 6.01 8.33 5.69
CA ASN A 305 7.20 9.20 5.64
C ASN A 305 6.80 10.68 5.50
N SER A 306 5.79 10.96 4.68
CA SER A 306 5.25 12.31 4.47
C SER A 306 4.78 12.94 5.77
N PHE A 307 3.93 12.23 6.52
CA PHE A 307 3.35 12.74 7.76
C PHE A 307 4.33 12.68 8.94
N TYR A 308 5.29 11.76 8.94
CA TYR A 308 6.40 11.76 9.90
C TYR A 308 7.24 13.03 9.77
N ILE A 309 7.70 13.35 8.56
CA ILE A 309 8.47 14.57 8.28
C ILE A 309 7.64 15.82 8.57
N LEU A 310 6.35 15.80 8.20
CA LEU A 310 5.44 16.91 8.47
C LEU A 310 5.27 17.16 9.97
N ASN A 311 5.06 16.10 10.76
CA ASN A 311 4.94 16.21 12.22
C ASN A 311 6.24 16.70 12.86
N LEU A 312 7.41 16.26 12.38
CA LEU A 312 8.70 16.80 12.83
C LEU A 312 8.80 18.29 12.53
N ALA A 313 8.42 18.71 11.32
CA ALA A 313 8.46 20.12 10.95
C ALA A 313 7.51 20.98 11.79
N ILE A 314 6.30 20.49 12.07
CA ILE A 314 5.34 21.17 12.96
C ILE A 314 5.89 21.24 14.37
N ALA A 315 6.35 20.12 14.94
CA ALA A 315 6.86 20.06 16.30
C ALA A 315 8.04 21.01 16.52
N GLN A 316 9.08 20.91 15.67
CA GLN A 316 10.26 21.78 15.77
C GLN A 316 9.92 23.26 15.56
N SER A 317 8.94 23.57 14.70
CA SER A 317 8.50 24.95 14.50
C SER A 317 7.80 25.51 15.73
N VAL A 318 6.95 24.69 16.37
CA VAL A 318 6.23 25.05 17.60
C VAL A 318 7.19 25.21 18.77
N GLU A 319 8.13 24.29 18.96
CA GLU A 319 9.15 24.35 20.01
C GLU A 319 9.99 25.64 19.88
N LYS A 320 10.47 25.94 18.68
CA LYS A 320 11.17 27.21 18.39
C LYS A 320 10.32 28.43 18.68
N ALA A 321 9.04 28.40 18.35
CA ALA A 321 8.13 29.51 18.62
C ALA A 321 7.95 29.75 20.13
N LEU A 322 7.81 28.67 20.91
CA LEU A 322 7.69 28.73 22.37
C LEU A 322 8.97 29.25 23.04
N ASP A 323 10.13 28.92 22.46
CA ASP A 323 11.44 29.42 22.89
C ASP A 323 11.78 30.81 22.31
N ARG A 324 10.85 31.43 21.57
CA ARG A 324 10.99 32.76 20.93
C ARG A 324 12.13 32.83 19.91
N GLU A 325 12.44 31.71 19.28
CA GLU A 325 13.40 31.61 18.19
C GLU A 325 12.77 31.88 16.82
N ILE A 326 13.61 32.00 15.79
CA ILE A 326 13.16 32.21 14.41
C ILE A 326 12.51 30.94 13.86
N ILE A 327 11.22 31.01 13.57
CA ILE A 327 10.43 29.95 12.94
C ILE A 327 10.74 29.91 11.44
N ASN A 328 11.18 28.76 10.93
CA ASN A 328 11.45 28.57 9.51
C ASN A 328 11.14 27.12 9.08
N PRO A 329 9.86 26.79 8.85
CA PRO A 329 9.46 25.42 8.53
C PRO A 329 10.08 24.95 7.21
N ARG A 330 10.28 25.86 6.25
CA ARG A 330 10.99 25.57 5.00
C ARG A 330 12.39 25.01 5.22
N LYS A 331 13.16 25.62 6.15
CA LYS A 331 14.51 25.15 6.48
C LYS A 331 14.46 23.75 7.09
N ILE A 332 13.58 23.54 8.07
CA ILE A 332 13.38 22.25 8.75
C ILE A 332 12.98 21.16 7.73
N LEU A 333 11.99 21.42 6.88
CA LEU A 333 11.54 20.48 5.85
C LEU A 333 12.67 20.11 4.87
N ASN A 334 13.49 21.08 4.46
CA ASN A 334 14.63 20.79 3.57
C ASN A 334 15.73 19.98 4.28
N GLU A 335 16.01 20.29 5.54
CA GLU A 335 16.95 19.52 6.36
C GLU A 335 16.49 18.07 6.48
N GLU A 336 15.22 17.81 6.76
CA GLU A 336 14.69 16.44 6.86
C GLU A 336 14.64 15.73 5.50
N LEU A 337 14.19 16.39 4.42
CA LEU A 337 14.02 15.78 3.09
C LEU A 337 15.33 15.55 2.34
N THR A 338 16.31 16.43 2.50
CA THR A 338 17.53 16.43 1.67
C THR A 338 18.83 16.41 2.45
N GLY A 339 18.82 16.82 3.72
CA GLY A 339 19.99 16.74 4.59
C GLY A 339 20.08 15.38 5.29
N ARG A 340 19.13 15.12 6.20
CA ARG A 340 19.13 13.96 7.11
C ARG A 340 18.74 12.66 6.41
N TYR A 341 17.70 12.68 5.58
CA TYR A 341 17.17 11.48 4.91
C TYR A 341 17.35 11.56 3.40
N GLU A 342 18.60 11.62 2.93
CA GLU A 342 18.93 11.79 1.50
C GLU A 342 18.25 10.75 0.59
N ILE A 343 17.99 9.54 1.11
CA ILE A 343 17.33 8.45 0.39
C ILE A 343 15.96 8.84 -0.18
N TYR A 344 15.25 9.80 0.41
CA TYR A 344 13.95 10.27 -0.11
C TYR A 344 14.04 10.98 -1.46
N ARG A 345 15.24 11.40 -1.87
CA ARG A 345 15.46 11.94 -3.22
C ARG A 345 15.18 10.92 -4.34
N ILE A 346 15.07 9.62 -4.03
CA ILE A 346 14.58 8.60 -4.98
C ILE A 346 13.24 9.01 -5.59
N TYR A 347 12.31 9.50 -4.76
CA TYR A 347 10.96 9.90 -5.19
C TYR A 347 10.95 11.16 -6.07
N GLU A 348 12.07 11.88 -6.10
CA GLU A 348 12.31 13.03 -7.00
C GLU A 348 13.05 12.63 -8.28
N SER A 349 13.06 11.34 -8.60
CA SER A 349 13.80 10.76 -9.73
C SER A 349 15.32 10.97 -9.64
N LYS A 350 15.87 11.18 -8.44
CA LYS A 350 17.32 11.24 -8.22
C LYS A 350 17.86 9.87 -7.79
N LYS A 351 19.18 9.71 -7.85
CA LYS A 351 19.90 8.51 -7.41
C LYS A 351 20.71 8.82 -6.15
N PRO A 352 20.12 8.77 -4.94
CA PRO A 352 20.82 9.00 -3.68
C PRO A 352 21.51 7.73 -3.15
N TYR A 353 21.93 6.85 -4.06
CA TYR A 353 22.59 5.58 -3.73
C TYR A 353 23.70 5.30 -4.75
N SER A 354 24.74 4.63 -4.29
CA SER A 354 25.86 4.20 -5.12
C SER A 354 25.51 2.96 -5.94
N SER A 355 26.25 2.74 -7.03
CA SER A 355 26.13 1.49 -7.80
C SER A 355 26.46 0.24 -6.96
N ASN A 356 27.29 0.39 -5.92
CA ASN A 356 27.58 -0.69 -4.97
C ASN A 356 26.36 -1.05 -4.11
N GLN A 357 25.68 -0.04 -3.53
CA GLN A 357 24.47 -0.28 -2.72
C GLN A 357 23.38 -0.95 -3.55
N LEU A 358 23.16 -0.50 -4.79
CA LEU A 358 22.17 -1.12 -5.68
C LEU A 358 22.55 -2.56 -6.05
N ALA A 359 23.80 -2.82 -6.43
CA ALA A 359 24.25 -4.17 -6.78
C ALA A 359 24.15 -5.12 -5.57
N ASN A 360 24.47 -4.65 -4.37
CA ASN A 360 24.32 -5.42 -3.13
C ASN A 360 22.85 -5.77 -2.87
N SER A 361 21.94 -4.79 -2.94
CA SER A 361 20.50 -5.03 -2.80
C SER A 361 20.01 -6.07 -3.80
N LEU A 362 20.38 -5.93 -5.08
CA LEU A 362 19.96 -6.87 -6.12
C LEU A 362 20.56 -8.27 -5.90
N GLY A 363 21.78 -8.38 -5.35
CA GLY A 363 22.34 -9.65 -4.90
C GLY A 363 21.55 -10.30 -3.78
N GLN A 364 21.12 -9.52 -2.77
CA GLN A 364 20.26 -10.03 -1.68
C GLN A 364 18.90 -10.51 -2.19
N ILE A 365 18.27 -9.76 -3.12
CA ILE A 365 17.04 -10.20 -3.78
C ILE A 365 17.24 -11.51 -4.52
N LEU A 366 18.32 -11.62 -5.28
CA LEU A 366 18.60 -12.84 -6.03
C LEU A 366 18.83 -14.02 -5.08
N THR A 367 19.52 -13.83 -3.96
CA THR A 367 19.68 -14.83 -2.91
C THR A 367 18.33 -15.28 -2.36
N LEU A 368 17.49 -14.32 -1.94
CA LEU A 368 16.17 -14.60 -1.35
C LEU A 368 15.22 -15.30 -2.33
N LEU A 369 15.30 -14.94 -3.61
CA LEU A 369 14.55 -15.61 -4.65
C LEU A 369 15.02 -17.05 -4.80
N LEU A 370 16.34 -17.25 -4.93
CA LEU A 370 16.95 -18.56 -5.17
C LEU A 370 16.74 -19.51 -3.99
N THR A 371 16.82 -19.05 -2.74
CA THR A 371 16.52 -19.88 -1.56
C THR A 371 15.08 -20.39 -1.53
N LYS A 372 14.14 -19.71 -2.19
CA LYS A 372 12.73 -20.17 -2.28
C LYS A 372 12.52 -21.20 -3.40
N ILE A 373 13.36 -21.20 -4.44
CA ILE A 373 13.22 -22.11 -5.60
C ILE A 373 14.23 -23.26 -5.60
N MET A 374 15.30 -23.16 -4.82
CA MET A 374 16.37 -24.17 -4.72
C MET A 374 16.51 -24.63 -3.28
N ALA A 375 16.68 -25.95 -3.08
CA ALA A 375 16.83 -26.55 -1.76
C ALA A 375 18.11 -26.06 -1.03
N ASN A 376 19.20 -25.82 -1.76
CA ASN A 376 20.45 -25.25 -1.24
C ASN A 376 21.14 -24.41 -2.32
N LEU A 377 21.63 -23.23 -1.94
CA LEU A 377 22.50 -22.40 -2.77
C LEU A 377 23.95 -22.83 -2.62
N GLU A 378 24.60 -23.17 -3.73
CA GLU A 378 26.01 -23.59 -3.76
C GLU A 378 26.96 -22.41 -3.45
N THR A 379 26.63 -21.22 -3.95
CA THR A 379 27.42 -19.99 -3.81
C THR A 379 26.50 -18.77 -3.71
N PRO A 380 26.94 -17.69 -3.04
CA PRO A 380 26.18 -16.44 -3.04
C PRO A 380 26.22 -15.78 -4.43
N PRO A 381 25.15 -15.08 -4.84
CA PRO A 381 25.16 -14.26 -6.05
C PRO A 381 26.29 -13.22 -6.07
N ILE A 382 26.87 -13.02 -7.25
CA ILE A 382 27.99 -12.10 -7.49
C ILE A 382 27.43 -10.74 -7.92
N PRO A 383 27.79 -9.63 -7.25
CA PRO A 383 27.28 -8.30 -7.59
C PRO A 383 28.00 -7.68 -8.80
N VAL A 384 27.24 -7.02 -9.67
CA VAL A 384 27.73 -6.24 -10.82
C VAL A 384 27.56 -4.75 -10.50
N LYS A 385 28.67 -4.07 -10.20
CA LYS A 385 28.70 -2.69 -9.68
C LYS A 385 28.87 -1.62 -10.76
N ARG A 386 28.59 -1.95 -12.02
CA ARG A 386 28.82 -1.05 -13.17
C ARG A 386 27.70 -0.03 -13.30
N THR A 387 28.03 1.26 -13.30
CA THR A 387 27.05 2.34 -13.45
C THR A 387 26.15 2.17 -14.67
N GLY A 388 24.84 2.18 -14.46
CA GLY A 388 23.81 1.96 -15.47
C GLY A 388 23.55 0.50 -15.83
N TYR A 389 24.34 -0.44 -15.33
CA TYR A 389 24.17 -1.88 -15.54
C TYR A 389 24.22 -2.64 -14.22
N GLU A 390 23.86 -1.95 -13.13
CA GLU A 390 23.87 -2.51 -11.79
C GLU A 390 22.96 -3.74 -11.69
N GLY A 391 23.46 -4.77 -11.01
CA GLY A 391 22.77 -6.04 -10.88
C GLY A 391 23.53 -7.06 -10.06
N SER A 392 23.13 -8.30 -10.20
CA SER A 392 23.81 -9.45 -9.64
C SER A 392 23.51 -10.69 -10.48
N TYR A 393 24.37 -11.69 -10.44
CA TYR A 393 24.14 -12.96 -11.10
C TYR A 393 24.52 -14.15 -10.21
N TYR A 394 23.92 -15.29 -10.51
CA TYR A 394 24.21 -16.57 -9.90
C TYR A 394 24.41 -17.62 -11.00
N ILE A 395 25.48 -18.40 -10.91
CA ILE A 395 25.81 -19.49 -11.82
C ILE A 395 25.71 -20.78 -11.01
N GLY A 396 24.61 -21.51 -11.18
CA GLY A 396 24.43 -22.83 -10.58
C GLY A 396 24.69 -23.95 -11.58
N THR A 397 24.71 -25.18 -11.09
CA THR A 397 24.92 -26.39 -11.90
C THR A 397 23.84 -26.62 -12.97
N GLN A 398 22.61 -26.15 -12.75
CA GLN A 398 21.46 -26.39 -13.66
C GLN A 398 20.91 -25.12 -14.33
N ALA A 399 21.28 -23.93 -13.84
CA ALA A 399 20.72 -22.68 -14.32
C ALA A 399 21.61 -21.48 -13.99
N THR A 400 21.57 -20.47 -14.84
CA THR A 400 22.18 -19.16 -14.60
C THR A 400 21.08 -18.11 -14.47
N TYR A 401 21.15 -17.33 -13.39
CA TYR A 401 20.21 -16.25 -13.13
C TYR A 401 20.95 -14.92 -13.12
N ILE A 402 20.39 -13.92 -13.78
CA ILE A 402 20.87 -12.54 -13.75
C ILE A 402 19.71 -11.68 -13.28
N ILE A 403 19.94 -10.77 -12.34
CA ILE A 403 19.01 -9.69 -12.01
C ILE A 403 19.67 -8.36 -12.30
N MET A 404 18.97 -7.45 -12.97
CA MET A 404 19.49 -6.10 -13.23
C MET A 404 18.38 -5.06 -13.14
N LEU A 405 18.74 -3.83 -12.77
CA LEU A 405 17.81 -2.70 -12.73
C LEU A 405 18.13 -1.68 -13.82
N ARG A 406 17.12 -1.30 -14.61
CA ARG A 406 17.18 -0.18 -15.54
C ARG A 406 16.27 0.95 -15.10
N THR A 407 16.90 2.09 -14.81
CA THR A 407 16.22 3.33 -14.37
C THR A 407 16.14 4.38 -15.48
N THR A 408 16.82 4.17 -16.59
CA THR A 408 16.87 5.09 -17.73
C THR A 408 16.73 4.35 -19.05
N ASP A 409 16.13 5.00 -20.04
CA ASP A 409 15.95 4.42 -21.36
C ASP A 409 17.28 4.19 -22.10
N VAL A 410 17.25 3.26 -23.06
CA VAL A 410 18.39 2.90 -23.89
C VAL A 410 18.48 3.83 -25.08
N LYS A 411 19.58 4.60 -25.19
CA LYS A 411 19.84 5.48 -26.35
C LYS A 411 19.97 4.69 -27.65
N SER A 412 20.79 3.63 -27.68
CA SER A 412 20.97 2.76 -28.85
C SER A 412 21.08 1.28 -28.45
N GLU A 413 20.51 0.39 -29.27
CA GLU A 413 20.59 -1.06 -29.04
C GLU A 413 22.05 -1.54 -29.05
N GLU A 414 22.88 -1.02 -29.95
CA GLU A 414 24.27 -1.47 -30.12
C GLU A 414 25.16 -1.08 -28.93
N THR A 415 25.05 0.15 -28.44
CA THR A 415 25.83 0.59 -27.27
C THR A 415 25.39 -0.16 -26.03
N PHE A 416 24.09 -0.41 -25.87
CA PHE A 416 23.57 -1.23 -24.78
C PHE A 416 24.11 -2.65 -24.84
N LYS A 417 23.97 -3.31 -26.00
CA LYS A 417 24.45 -4.68 -26.22
C LYS A 417 25.92 -4.84 -25.84
N LYS A 418 26.80 -3.95 -26.30
CA LYS A 418 28.23 -3.97 -25.97
C LYS A 418 28.48 -3.81 -24.47
N ALA A 419 27.84 -2.84 -23.83
CA ALA A 419 28.02 -2.58 -22.41
C ALA A 419 27.45 -3.69 -21.52
N PHE A 420 26.28 -4.24 -21.89
CA PHE A 420 25.68 -5.40 -21.23
C PHE A 420 26.58 -6.63 -21.34
N SER A 421 27.03 -6.96 -22.55
CA SER A 421 27.95 -8.09 -22.80
C SER A 421 29.24 -7.97 -21.99
N SER A 422 29.75 -6.75 -21.86
CA SER A 422 30.96 -6.47 -21.07
C SER A 422 30.70 -6.54 -19.56
N ALA A 423 29.53 -6.10 -19.08
CA ALA A 423 29.19 -6.11 -17.65
C ALA A 423 28.87 -7.52 -17.13
N TYR A 424 28.25 -8.35 -17.96
CA TYR A 424 27.78 -9.69 -17.61
C TYR A 424 28.56 -10.78 -18.35
N ARG A 425 29.80 -10.52 -18.80
CA ARG A 425 30.55 -11.45 -19.67
C ARG A 425 30.64 -12.87 -19.11
N GLU A 426 30.88 -12.99 -17.81
CA GLU A 426 31.00 -14.27 -17.12
C GLU A 426 29.69 -15.07 -17.13
N PRO A 427 28.55 -14.61 -16.55
CA PRO A 427 27.32 -15.39 -16.59
C PRO A 427 26.81 -15.63 -18.02
N LEU A 428 27.05 -14.71 -18.97
CA LEU A 428 26.65 -14.89 -20.36
C LEU A 428 27.42 -16.02 -21.07
N SER A 429 28.63 -16.37 -20.62
CA SER A 429 29.39 -17.50 -21.19
C SER A 429 28.75 -18.86 -20.87
N HIS A 430 27.99 -18.95 -19.78
CA HIS A 430 27.21 -20.12 -19.38
C HIS A 430 25.85 -20.21 -20.09
N CYS A 431 25.49 -19.17 -20.85
CA CYS A 431 24.22 -19.05 -21.58
C CYS A 431 24.38 -19.17 -23.11
N LEU A 432 25.50 -19.72 -23.58
CA LEU A 432 25.72 -19.90 -25.00
C LEU A 432 24.76 -20.93 -25.60
N GLN A 433 24.14 -20.59 -26.73
CA GLN A 433 23.27 -21.50 -27.47
C GLN A 433 24.11 -22.68 -27.99
N GLN A 434 23.81 -23.90 -27.52
CA GLN A 434 24.55 -25.08 -27.97
C GLN A 434 24.15 -25.46 -29.39
N THR A 435 25.08 -25.32 -30.33
CA THR A 435 24.97 -25.87 -31.68
C THR A 435 25.28 -27.37 -31.65
N GLU A 436 24.25 -28.19 -31.40
CA GLU A 436 24.12 -29.63 -31.66
C GLU A 436 24.77 -30.71 -30.74
N LYS A 437 23.94 -31.75 -30.46
CA LYS A 437 24.25 -33.17 -30.19
C LYS A 437 24.94 -33.60 -28.88
N ARG A 438 24.70 -32.93 -27.75
CA ARG A 438 24.85 -33.61 -26.44
C ARG A 438 23.48 -33.71 -25.77
N LYS A 439 23.07 -34.94 -25.42
CA LYS A 439 21.89 -35.26 -24.58
C LYS A 439 22.06 -34.75 -23.13
N GLY A 440 22.66 -33.57 -22.93
CA GLY A 440 22.73 -32.90 -21.65
C GLY A 440 21.49 -32.03 -21.48
N LYS A 441 20.99 -31.91 -20.24
CA LYS A 441 19.94 -30.93 -19.91
C LYS A 441 20.46 -29.53 -20.31
N GLU A 442 19.69 -28.80 -21.12
CA GLU A 442 19.98 -27.39 -21.41
C GLU A 442 20.03 -26.61 -20.09
N SER A 443 21.11 -25.85 -19.88
CA SER A 443 21.22 -24.94 -18.73
C SER A 443 20.23 -23.80 -18.93
N LYS A 444 19.30 -23.63 -17.99
CA LYS A 444 18.28 -22.58 -18.07
C LYS A 444 18.92 -21.22 -17.75
N CYS A 445 18.91 -20.29 -18.71
CA CYS A 445 19.38 -18.93 -18.47
C CYS A 445 18.22 -17.94 -18.36
N ILE A 446 18.10 -17.28 -17.22
CA ILE A 446 17.02 -16.33 -16.93
C ILE A 446 17.62 -14.96 -16.56
N LEU A 447 17.15 -13.92 -17.25
CA LEU A 447 17.40 -12.53 -16.88
C LEU A 447 16.12 -11.91 -16.31
N ILE A 448 16.16 -11.57 -15.02
CA ILE A 448 15.15 -10.77 -14.35
C ILE A 448 15.48 -9.29 -14.59
N LEU A 449 14.75 -8.66 -15.50
CA LEU A 449 14.94 -7.25 -15.86
C LEU A 449 13.95 -6.40 -15.06
N LEU A 450 14.44 -5.74 -14.02
CA LEU A 450 13.68 -4.73 -13.30
C LEU A 450 13.73 -3.41 -14.06
N TYR A 451 12.59 -2.73 -14.25
CA TYR A 451 12.53 -1.49 -15.02
C TYR A 451 11.50 -0.47 -14.52
N TYR A 452 11.84 0.82 -14.64
CA TYR A 452 10.86 1.92 -14.47
C TYR A 452 9.96 2.07 -15.70
N ASP A 453 8.77 2.61 -15.49
CA ASP A 453 7.72 2.71 -16.53
C ASP A 453 8.15 3.44 -17.81
N ASN A 454 9.09 4.37 -17.68
CA ASN A 454 9.64 5.15 -18.79
C ASN A 454 10.73 4.43 -19.61
N VAL A 455 11.04 3.17 -19.30
CA VAL A 455 12.09 2.40 -19.99
C VAL A 455 11.49 1.57 -21.12
N ASN A 456 12.07 1.65 -22.32
CA ASN A 456 11.64 0.84 -23.46
C ASN A 456 12.17 -0.60 -23.33
N VAL A 457 11.38 -1.46 -22.70
CA VAL A 457 11.70 -2.88 -22.49
C VAL A 457 11.89 -3.63 -23.80
N ALA A 458 11.06 -3.37 -24.82
CA ALA A 458 11.16 -4.06 -26.11
C ALA A 458 12.51 -3.79 -26.80
N LYS A 459 13.04 -2.57 -26.69
CA LYS A 459 14.38 -2.22 -27.19
C LYS A 459 15.49 -2.96 -26.44
N ILE A 460 15.37 -3.08 -25.12
CA ILE A 460 16.32 -3.87 -24.31
C ILE A 460 16.26 -5.35 -24.70
N GLN A 461 15.07 -5.94 -24.78
CA GLN A 461 14.89 -7.34 -25.13
C GLN A 461 15.50 -7.67 -26.50
N ARG A 462 15.22 -6.84 -27.52
CA ARG A 462 15.84 -7.00 -28.85
C ARG A 462 17.35 -6.91 -28.82
N ALA A 463 17.93 -6.02 -28.02
CA ALA A 463 19.38 -5.91 -27.89
C ALA A 463 19.99 -7.14 -27.21
N ILE A 464 19.34 -7.68 -26.18
CA ILE A 464 19.79 -8.86 -25.44
C ILE A 464 19.70 -10.12 -26.32
N MET A 465 18.61 -10.32 -27.06
CA MET A 465 18.46 -11.44 -28.00
C MET A 465 19.51 -11.44 -29.13
N LYS A 466 20.12 -10.29 -29.43
CA LYS A 466 21.21 -10.15 -30.41
C LYS A 466 22.60 -10.24 -29.77
N THR A 467 22.68 -10.50 -28.47
CA THR A 467 23.96 -10.55 -27.75
C THR A 467 24.76 -11.79 -28.14
N THR A 468 26.06 -11.59 -28.32
CA THR A 468 27.01 -12.65 -28.66
C THR A 468 28.22 -12.59 -27.73
N ILE A 469 28.68 -13.75 -27.25
CA ILE A 469 29.94 -13.87 -26.50
C ILE A 469 30.87 -14.79 -27.31
N ASN A 470 32.08 -14.31 -27.59
CA ASN A 470 33.07 -15.02 -28.41
C ASN A 470 32.51 -15.54 -29.75
N GLY A 471 31.64 -14.76 -30.41
CA GLY A 471 31.01 -15.11 -31.69
C GLY A 471 29.77 -15.99 -31.60
N ASN A 472 29.48 -16.60 -30.45
CA ASN A 472 28.31 -17.45 -30.23
C ASN A 472 27.13 -16.63 -29.70
N ARG A 473 25.91 -16.94 -30.17
CA ARG A 473 24.68 -16.33 -29.65
C ARG A 473 24.41 -16.81 -28.22
N VAL A 474 23.91 -15.89 -27.41
CA VAL A 474 23.47 -16.19 -26.05
C VAL A 474 21.97 -16.45 -26.07
N ASP A 475 21.53 -17.54 -25.45
CA ASP A 475 20.11 -17.85 -25.24
C ASP A 475 19.71 -17.49 -23.81
N ILE A 476 18.92 -16.43 -23.66
CA ILE A 476 18.46 -15.90 -22.37
C ILE A 476 16.97 -15.65 -22.43
N LYS A 477 16.27 -16.24 -21.46
CA LYS A 477 14.87 -15.93 -21.20
C LYS A 477 14.77 -14.66 -20.36
N ILE A 478 14.14 -13.63 -20.91
CA ILE A 478 14.02 -12.34 -20.24
C ILE A 478 12.67 -12.27 -19.53
N LEU A 479 12.71 -12.03 -18.23
CA LEU A 479 11.55 -11.80 -17.37
C LEU A 479 11.48 -10.31 -17.00
N PRO A 480 10.72 -9.48 -17.74
CA PRO A 480 10.59 -8.07 -17.43
C PRO A 480 9.63 -7.86 -16.25
N ILE A 481 10.08 -7.14 -15.23
CA ILE A 481 9.29 -6.79 -14.05
C ILE A 481 9.32 -5.29 -13.86
N LYS A 482 8.13 -4.67 -13.97
CA LYS A 482 7.97 -3.24 -13.72
C LYS A 482 8.19 -2.97 -12.23
N VAL A 483 8.96 -1.93 -11.92
CA VAL A 483 9.21 -1.48 -10.56
C VAL A 483 8.89 0.01 -10.41
N THR A 484 8.54 0.42 -9.20
CA THR A 484 8.27 1.82 -8.83
C THR A 484 9.46 2.44 -8.09
N TYR A 485 9.41 3.77 -7.87
CA TYR A 485 10.37 4.45 -6.98
C TYR A 485 10.33 3.87 -5.57
N ASP A 486 9.15 3.52 -5.07
CA ASP A 486 8.97 2.88 -3.76
C ASP A 486 9.61 1.48 -3.73
N ASP A 487 9.46 0.67 -4.78
CA ASP A 487 10.16 -0.61 -4.87
C ASP A 487 11.67 -0.43 -4.72
N VAL A 488 12.27 0.51 -5.48
CA VAL A 488 13.71 0.76 -5.43
C VAL A 488 14.14 1.34 -4.08
N PHE A 489 13.33 2.21 -3.49
CA PHE A 489 13.54 2.69 -2.12
C PHE A 489 13.64 1.52 -1.12
N ASN A 490 12.63 0.64 -1.12
CA ASN A 490 12.59 -0.50 -0.20
C ASN A 490 13.75 -1.47 -0.44
N LEU A 491 14.12 -1.72 -1.70
CA LEU A 491 15.29 -2.53 -2.05
C LEU A 491 16.59 -1.96 -1.48
N ILE A 492 16.80 -0.64 -1.56
CA ILE A 492 18.01 0.01 -1.07
C ILE A 492 18.00 0.03 0.47
N VAL A 493 16.92 0.46 1.09
CA VAL A 493 16.82 0.63 2.55
C VAL A 493 16.90 -0.71 3.28
N ALA A 494 16.30 -1.78 2.75
CA ALA A 494 16.27 -3.08 3.42
C ALA A 494 17.67 -3.69 3.63
N TYR A 495 18.59 -3.50 2.67
CA TYR A 495 19.87 -4.23 2.63
C TYR A 495 21.12 -3.36 2.71
N ASN A 496 20.96 -2.04 2.86
CA ASN A 496 22.09 -1.13 3.02
C ASN A 496 22.00 -0.36 4.33
N ASP A 497 23.13 0.21 4.72
CA ASP A 497 23.18 1.18 5.81
C ASP A 497 22.79 2.55 5.26
N VAL A 498 21.55 2.95 5.51
CA VAL A 498 20.94 4.18 5.02
C VAL A 498 20.14 4.80 6.15
N THR A 499 20.38 6.08 6.40
CA THR A 499 19.63 6.84 7.41
C THR A 499 18.17 6.92 7.02
N THR A 500 17.29 6.42 7.88
CA THR A 500 15.85 6.45 7.75
C THR A 500 15.20 6.67 9.12
N PRO A 501 13.94 7.13 9.18
CA PRO A 501 13.16 7.11 10.41
C PRO A 501 13.06 5.69 11.01
N VAL A 502 12.79 5.62 12.32
CA VAL A 502 12.61 4.36 13.05
C VAL A 502 11.49 3.53 12.40
N GLY A 503 11.70 2.22 12.29
CA GLY A 503 10.72 1.27 11.72
C GLY A 503 10.68 1.20 10.19
N VAL A 504 11.20 2.19 9.46
CA VAL A 504 11.19 2.20 7.98
C VAL A 504 12.03 1.06 7.38
N LYS A 505 13.13 0.69 8.04
CA LYS A 505 14.01 -0.40 7.58
C LYS A 505 13.34 -1.77 7.69
N ASP A 506 12.68 -2.05 8.81
CA ASP A 506 11.95 -3.30 9.03
C ASP A 506 10.77 -3.41 8.06
N TYR A 507 10.04 -2.31 7.87
CA TYR A 507 9.00 -2.19 6.86
C TYR A 507 9.53 -2.50 5.45
N SER A 508 10.63 -1.86 5.06
CA SER A 508 11.24 -2.05 3.73
C SER A 508 11.62 -3.52 3.51
N LYS A 509 12.20 -4.16 4.52
CA LYS A 509 12.58 -5.57 4.47
C LYS A 509 11.37 -6.48 4.30
N GLN A 510 10.32 -6.26 5.09
CA GLN A 510 9.10 -7.05 4.98
C GLN A 510 8.43 -6.89 3.61
N LYS A 511 8.32 -5.66 3.11
CA LYS A 511 7.78 -5.38 1.79
C LYS A 511 8.55 -6.11 0.69
N VAL A 512 9.88 -6.11 0.77
CA VAL A 512 10.68 -6.88 -0.17
C VAL A 512 10.39 -8.37 -0.08
N GLU A 513 10.44 -8.94 1.12
CA GLU A 513 10.34 -10.40 1.33
C GLU A 513 8.95 -10.97 1.03
N GLU A 514 7.88 -10.21 1.31
CA GLU A 514 6.49 -10.64 1.13
C GLU A 514 5.91 -10.25 -0.23
N GLU A 515 6.14 -9.02 -0.70
CA GLU A 515 5.53 -8.50 -1.94
C GLU A 515 6.46 -8.66 -3.13
N PHE A 516 7.67 -8.10 -3.05
CA PHE A 516 8.55 -7.99 -4.21
C PHE A 516 9.02 -9.36 -4.70
N ILE A 517 9.42 -10.25 -3.78
CA ILE A 517 9.82 -11.62 -4.12
C ILE A 517 8.64 -12.43 -4.68
N THR A 518 7.46 -12.33 -4.10
CA THR A 518 6.26 -13.02 -4.58
C THR A 518 5.90 -12.58 -6.00
N ARG A 519 6.02 -11.27 -6.31
CA ARG A 519 5.81 -10.74 -7.66
C ARG A 519 6.79 -11.34 -8.68
N ILE A 520 8.05 -11.55 -8.30
CA ILE A 520 9.03 -12.23 -9.17
C ILE A 520 8.66 -13.70 -9.37
N LEU A 521 8.29 -14.42 -8.30
CA LEU A 521 7.90 -15.83 -8.37
C LEU A 521 6.64 -16.05 -9.24
N GLU A 522 5.61 -15.22 -9.06
CA GLU A 522 4.40 -15.23 -9.89
C GLU A 522 4.74 -15.03 -11.37
N ALA A 523 5.67 -14.13 -11.68
CA ALA A 523 6.12 -13.89 -13.05
C ALA A 523 6.94 -15.07 -13.60
N MET A 524 7.78 -15.71 -12.78
CA MET A 524 8.53 -16.91 -13.17
C MET A 524 7.63 -18.12 -13.44
N ASN A 525 6.50 -18.27 -12.73
CA ASN A 525 5.57 -19.38 -12.93
C ASN A 525 4.77 -19.29 -14.23
N LYS A 526 4.67 -18.10 -14.83
CA LYS A 526 4.00 -17.89 -16.13
C LYS A 526 4.89 -18.25 -17.33
N VAL A 527 6.12 -18.67 -17.07
CA VAL A 527 7.26 -18.66 -17.99
C VAL A 527 7.89 -20.03 -18.05
#